data_AF-A0A0C4WTM2-F1
#
_entry.id   AF-A0A0C4WTM2-F1
#
_cell.length_a   1.000
_cell.length_b   1.000
_cell.length_c   1.000
_cell.angle_alpha   90.00
_cell.angle_beta   90.00
_cell.angle_gamma   90.00
#
_symmetry.space_group_name_H-M   'P 1'
#
loop_
_entity.id
_entity.type
_entity.pdbx_description
1 polymer ?
#
loop_
_entity_poly.entity_id
_entity_poly.type
_entity_poly.pdbx_seq_one_letter_code
_entity_poly.pdbx_strand_id
1 'polypeptide(L)' 'MSRYISGKNVHTATVSDGEEWSRENEVAYVVQSGTLKNLSMRWRNSSRRADWGSNNSYEENRLIVNYPMSLF' A
#
# COMPACT_ATOMS: atom_id res chain seq x y z
N MET A 1 6.89 -4.46 -6.23
CA MET A 1 7.50 -4.70 -4.91
C MET A 1 6.51 -5.51 -4.07
N SER A 2 6.97 -6.44 -3.24
CA SER A 2 6.13 -7.09 -2.23
C SER A 2 6.82 -7.01 -0.89
N ARG A 3 6.07 -6.78 0.18
CA ARG A 3 6.58 -6.77 1.55
C ARG A 3 5.56 -7.30 2.54
N TYR A 4 6.07 -7.88 3.61
CA TYR A 4 5.31 -8.33 4.77
C TYR A 4 5.94 -7.72 6.03
N ILE A 5 5.10 -7.20 6.91
CA ILE A 5 5.49 -6.56 8.15
C ILE A 5 4.63 -7.16 9.26
N SER A 6 5.26 -7.55 10.37
CA SER A 6 4.58 -8.04 11.56
C SER A 6 5.06 -7.26 12.78
N GLY A 7 4.12 -6.83 13.61
CA GLY A 7 4.31 -6.13 14.86
C GLY A 7 3.62 -6.87 16.00
N LYS A 8 4.20 -6.76 17.19
CA LYS A 8 3.71 -7.38 18.42
C LYS A 8 3.95 -6.44 19.61
N ASN A 9 3.34 -6.74 20.75
CA ASN A 9 3.48 -5.97 21.99
C ASN A 9 2.92 -4.54 21.88
N VAL A 10 1.82 -4.37 21.14
CA VAL A 10 1.14 -3.08 21.01
C VAL A 10 0.45 -2.73 22.33
N HIS A 11 0.68 -1.51 22.81
CA HIS A 11 0.06 -0.96 24.01
C HIS A 11 -0.85 0.22 23.65
N THR A 12 -2.09 0.17 24.12
CA THR A 12 -3.11 1.23 24.03
C THR A 12 -3.79 1.40 25.38
N ALA A 13 -4.80 2.27 25.48
CA ALA A 13 -5.58 2.40 26.72
C ALA A 13 -6.35 1.12 27.10
N THR A 14 -6.59 0.21 26.15
CA THR A 14 -7.42 -0.99 26.36
C THR A 14 -6.71 -2.31 26.03
N VAL A 15 -5.46 -2.27 25.55
CA VAL A 15 -4.68 -3.46 25.12
C VAL A 15 -3.23 -3.30 25.56
N SER A 16 -2.58 -4.38 26.01
CA SER A 16 -1.17 -4.38 26.45
C SER A 16 -0.28 -5.38 25.72
N ASP A 17 -0.84 -6.16 24.78
CA ASP A 17 -0.17 -7.28 24.13
C ASP A 17 -0.61 -7.46 22.67
N GLY A 18 -1.11 -6.39 22.05
CA GLY A 18 -1.70 -6.49 20.71
C GLY A 18 -0.70 -6.88 19.62
N GLU A 19 -1.21 -7.55 18.60
CA GLU A 19 -0.50 -7.98 17.40
C GLU A 19 -1.09 -7.34 16.15
N GLU A 20 -0.22 -7.06 15.19
CA GLU A 20 -0.64 -6.59 13.87
C GLU A 20 0.28 -7.12 12.78
N TRP A 21 -0.26 -7.27 11.57
CA TRP A 21 0.54 -7.52 10.40
C TRP A 21 -0.04 -6.84 9.17
N SER A 22 0.83 -6.58 8.20
CA SER A 22 0.47 -6.02 6.90
C SER A 22 1.19 -6.78 5.80
N ARG A 23 0.46 -7.05 4.71
CA ARG A 23 1.02 -7.49 3.44
C ARG A 23 0.72 -6.44 2.40
N GLU A 24 1.76 -5.98 1.73
CA GLU A 24 1.64 -4.98 0.66
C GLU A 24 2.28 -5.50 -0.62
N ASN A 25 1.55 -5.37 -1.71
CA ASN A 25 2.01 -5.73 -3.05
C ASN A 25 1.84 -4.52 -3.98
N GLU A 26 2.83 -4.27 -4.81
CA GLU A 26 2.83 -3.22 -5.81
C GLU A 26 3.29 -3.78 -7.16
N VAL A 27 2.49 -3.51 -8.18
CA VAL A 27 2.86 -3.69 -9.59
C VAL A 27 2.88 -2.31 -10.23
N ALA A 28 3.99 -1.98 -10.87
CA ALA A 28 4.19 -0.71 -11.53
C ALA A 28 4.61 -0.93 -12.98
N TYR A 29 4.09 -0.11 -13.88
CA TYR A 29 4.47 -0.10 -15.29
C TYR A 29 4.61 1.33 -15.78
N VAL A 30 5.60 1.57 -16.64
CA VAL A 30 5.81 2.83 -17.34
C VAL A 30 5.81 2.54 -18.83
N VAL A 31 5.00 3.28 -19.59
CA VAL A 31 4.95 3.19 -21.04
C VAL A 31 6.26 3.70 -21.63
N GLN A 32 6.96 2.84 -22.37
CA GLN A 32 8.32 3.11 -22.85
C GLN A 32 8.37 3.93 -24.16
N SER A 33 7.32 3.91 -24.97
CA SER A 33 7.28 4.55 -26.29
C SER A 33 5.85 4.95 -26.72
N GLY A 34 5.73 5.67 -27.84
CA GLY A 34 4.44 6.12 -28.39
C GLY A 34 3.92 7.42 -27.75
N THR A 35 2.66 7.75 -28.03
CA THR A 35 2.00 9.01 -27.60
C THR A 35 1.83 9.13 -26.08
N LEU A 36 1.82 8.00 -25.37
CA LEU A 36 1.70 7.94 -23.91
C LEU A 36 3.05 7.65 -23.23
N LYS A 37 4.19 7.85 -23.91
CA LYS A 37 5.51 7.62 -23.33
C LYS A 37 5.64 8.36 -21.98
N ASN A 38 6.21 7.69 -20.99
CA ASN A 38 6.35 8.14 -19.60
C ASN A 38 5.06 8.10 -18.76
N LEU A 39 3.91 7.72 -19.32
CA LEU A 39 2.74 7.41 -18.51
C LEU A 39 3.06 6.24 -17.58
N SER A 40 2.88 6.46 -16.29
CA SER A 40 3.12 5.48 -15.24
C SER A 40 1.80 5.05 -14.62
N MET A 41 1.65 3.75 -14.42
CA MET A 41 0.55 3.13 -13.72
C MET A 41 1.12 2.32 -12.56
N ARG A 42 0.58 2.51 -11.37
CA ARG A 42 0.91 1.70 -10.20
C ARG A 42 -0.36 1.19 -9.57
N TRP A 43 -0.42 -0.12 -9.36
CA TRP A 43 -1.45 -0.75 -8.57
C TRP A 43 -0.83 -1.25 -7.28
N ARG A 44 -1.37 -0.76 -6.16
CA ARG A 44 -1.00 -1.18 -4.82
C ARG A 44 -2.17 -1.91 -4.18
N ASN A 45 -1.92 -3.11 -3.69
CA ASN A 45 -2.83 -3.89 -2.88
C ASN A 45 -2.25 -4.01 -1.46
N SER A 46 -3.06 -3.73 -0.46
CA SER A 46 -2.69 -3.83 0.95
C SER A 46 -3.73 -4.65 1.71
N SER A 47 -3.26 -5.53 2.57
CA SER A 47 -4.08 -6.24 3.55
C SER A 47 -3.45 -6.03 4.92
N ARG A 48 -4.15 -5.30 5.79
CA ARG A 48 -3.73 -5.07 7.18
C ARG A 48 -4.69 -5.80 8.11
N ARG A 49 -4.13 -6.50 9.09
CA ARG A 49 -4.88 -7.14 10.17
C ARG A 49 -4.28 -6.72 11.51
N ALA A 50 -5.15 -6.48 12.49
CA ALA A 50 -4.80 -6.18 13.87
C ALA A 50 -5.85 -6.81 14.79
N ASP A 51 -5.42 -7.32 15.93
CA ASP A 51 -6.28 -7.91 16.97
C ASP A 51 -6.78 -6.89 18.00
N TRP A 52 -6.41 -5.62 17.83
CA TRP A 52 -6.72 -4.52 18.74
C TRP A 52 -7.40 -3.34 18.03
N GLY A 53 -8.18 -2.59 18.81
CA GLY A 53 -8.95 -1.43 18.32
C GLY A 53 -10.12 -1.81 17.42
N SER A 54 -10.85 -0.80 16.94
CA SER A 54 -11.95 -0.96 15.99
C SER A 54 -11.55 -0.36 14.65
N ASN A 55 -11.96 -0.99 13.53
CA ASN A 55 -11.66 -0.59 12.15
C ASN A 55 -10.16 -0.55 11.79
N ASN A 56 -9.31 -1.27 12.52
CA ASN A 56 -7.87 -1.37 12.23
C ASN A 56 -7.52 -2.43 11.19
N SER A 57 -8.42 -3.38 10.94
CA SER A 57 -8.27 -4.40 9.89
C SER A 57 -8.98 -3.95 8.63
N TYR A 58 -8.26 -3.90 7.51
CA TYR A 58 -8.81 -3.46 6.23
C TYR A 58 -8.06 -4.05 5.04
N GLU A 59 -8.76 -4.04 3.91
CA GLU A 59 -8.23 -4.35 2.59
C GLU A 59 -8.30 -3.09 1.74
N GLU A 60 -7.23 -2.80 1.01
CA GLU A 60 -7.12 -1.56 0.25
C GLU A 60 -6.53 -1.83 -1.13
N ASN A 61 -7.14 -1.22 -2.14
CA ASN A 61 -6.59 -1.16 -3.49
C ASN A 61 -6.43 0.30 -3.92
N ARG A 62 -5.22 0.68 -4.31
CA ARG A 62 -4.92 1.99 -4.89
C ARG A 62 -4.45 1.81 -6.32
N LEU A 63 -5.18 2.40 -7.26
CA LEU A 63 -4.73 2.55 -8.64
C LEU A 63 -4.27 4.00 -8.83
N ILE A 64 -3.00 4.17 -9.20
CA ILE A 64 -2.36 5.47 -9.35
C ILE A 64 -1.91 5.60 -10.80
N VAL A 65 -2.42 6.62 -11.48
CA VAL A 65 -2.03 6.96 -12.85
C VAL A 65 -1.35 8.32 -12.81
N ASN A 66 -0.16 8.40 -13.38
CA ASN A 66 0.63 9.62 -13.39
C ASN A 66 1.30 9.81 -14.75
N TYR A 67 1.12 10.99 -15.35
CA TYR A 67 1.72 11.38 -16.62
C TYR A 67 2.53 12.67 -16.42
N PRO A 68 3.88 12.59 -16.40
CA PRO A 68 4.70 13.77 -16.29
C PRO A 68 4.71 14.54 -17.61
N MET A 69 4.33 15.83 -17.57
CA MET A 69 4.37 16.73 -18.73
C MET A 69 5.45 17.80 -18.52
N SER A 70 6.47 17.82 -19.38
CA SER A 70 7.43 18.95 -19.41
C SER A 70 6.80 20.11 -20.17
N LEU A 71 6.85 21.31 -19.60
CA LEU A 71 6.28 22.52 -20.19
C LEU A 71 7.34 23.40 -20.89
N PHE A 72 8.61 23.15 -20.59
CA PHE A 72 9.80 23.82 -21.10
C PHE A 72 10.95 22.81 -21.19
#